data_AF-A0A372IRE1-F1
#
_entry.id   AF-A0A372IRE1-F1
#
_cell.length_a   1.000
_cell.length_b   1.000
_cell.length_c   1.000
_cell.angle_alpha   90.00
_cell.angle_beta   90.00
_cell.angle_gamma   90.00
#
_symmetry.space_group_name_H-M   'P 1'
#
loop_
_entity.id
_entity.type
_entity.pdbx_description
1 polymer ?
#
loop_
_entity_poly.entity_id
_entity_poly.type
_entity_poly.pdbx_seq_one_letter_code
_entity_poly.pdbx_strand_id
1 'polypeptide(L)'
;MSGSISAVPPALVEGFAAVFNDFVNEVAAAVAEAMQKNAAADSWPLRAWRNKVLPLLQKHNKDIQESAAAFQSGQSKSILTWAEQERGLAKDLDGFPLDFAGPEHAQKLDFLETRIVTVAFQICAAAGIP
;
A
#
# COMPACT_ATOMS: atom_id res chain seq x y z
N MET A 1 -12.16 -32.03 -2.11
CA MET A 1 -10.71 -31.78 -2.24
C MET A 1 -10.38 -30.55 -1.43
N SER A 2 -9.92 -30.74 -0.20
CA SER A 2 -9.60 -29.67 0.74
C SER A 2 -8.21 -29.14 0.39
N GLY A 3 -8.16 -28.07 -0.41
CA GLY A 3 -6.92 -27.44 -0.83
C GLY A 3 -6.30 -26.66 0.33
N SER A 4 -5.10 -27.09 0.71
CA SER A 4 -4.10 -26.51 1.60
C SER A 4 -4.44 -25.20 2.31
N ILE A 5 -4.34 -25.23 3.64
CA ILE A 5 -4.03 -24.06 4.46
C ILE A 5 -2.85 -23.37 3.79
N SER A 6 -3.02 -22.12 3.36
CA SER A 6 -1.95 -21.33 2.76
C SER A 6 -0.71 -21.42 3.66
N ALA A 7 0.45 -21.78 3.13
CA ALA A 7 1.70 -21.79 3.90
C ALA A 7 2.10 -20.37 4.38
N VAL A 8 1.37 -19.35 3.94
CA VAL A 8 1.51 -17.97 4.39
C VAL A 8 1.07 -17.82 5.85
N PRO A 9 1.96 -17.38 6.76
CA PRO A 9 1.61 -17.03 8.13
C PRO A 9 0.55 -15.92 8.20
N PRO A 10 -0.51 -16.05 9.05
CA PRO A 10 -1.50 -15.00 9.25
C PRO A 10 -0.90 -13.65 9.63
N ALA A 11 0.15 -13.65 10.47
CA ALA A 11 0.85 -12.45 10.89
C ALA A 11 1.50 -11.68 9.72
N LEU A 12 1.90 -12.36 8.63
CA LEU A 12 2.41 -11.69 7.44
C LEU A 12 1.29 -10.99 6.66
N VAL A 13 0.11 -11.61 6.57
CA VAL A 13 -1.08 -11.00 5.96
C VAL A 13 -1.55 -9.78 6.74
N GLU A 14 -1.62 -9.90 8.08
CA GLU A 14 -1.95 -8.79 8.97
C GLU A 14 -0.93 -7.66 8.86
N GLY A 15 0.36 -7.99 8.82
CA GLY A 15 1.44 -7.03 8.62
C GLY A 15 1.35 -6.28 7.28
N PHE A 16 0.99 -6.98 6.20
CA PHE A 16 0.79 -6.38 4.88
C PHE A 16 -0.38 -5.40 4.88
N ALA A 17 -1.53 -5.82 5.40
CA ALA A 17 -2.71 -4.96 5.51
C ALA A 17 -2.43 -3.74 6.40
N ALA A 18 -1.73 -3.93 7.52
CA ALA A 18 -1.37 -2.84 8.42
C ALA A 18 -0.43 -1.82 7.76
N VAL A 19 0.65 -2.28 7.12
CA VAL A 19 1.61 -1.35 6.49
C VAL A 19 1.01 -0.61 5.31
N PHE A 20 0.14 -1.26 4.53
CA PHE A 20 -0.57 -0.60 3.44
C PHE A 20 -1.50 0.50 3.97
N ASN A 21 -2.24 0.21 5.05
CA ASN A 21 -3.08 1.21 5.70
C ASN A 21 -2.27 2.39 6.25
N ASP A 22 -1.12 2.13 6.88
CA ASP A 22 -0.23 3.18 7.38
C ASP A 22 0.27 4.09 6.25
N PHE A 23 0.62 3.52 5.09
CA PHE A 23 1.02 4.26 3.91
C PHE A 23 -0.10 5.16 3.39
N VAL A 24 -1.32 4.64 3.23
CA VAL A 24 -2.46 5.44 2.77
C VAL A 24 -2.80 6.58 3.73
N ASN A 25 -2.73 6.33 5.04
CA ASN A 25 -2.94 7.37 6.05
C ASN A 25 -1.87 8.45 5.99
N GLU A 26 -0.61 8.06 5.78
CA GLU A 26 0.50 9.01 5.61
C GLU A 26 0.32 9.86 4.35
N VAL A 27 -0.06 9.25 3.21
CA VAL A 27 -0.35 9.99 1.98
C VAL A 27 -1.51 10.97 2.21
N ALA A 28 -2.57 10.55 2.89
CA ALA A 28 -3.70 11.41 3.19
C ALA A 28 -3.31 12.60 4.09
N ALA A 29 -2.48 12.36 5.11
CA ALA A 29 -1.95 13.41 5.98
C ALA A 29 -1.07 14.39 5.21
N ALA A 30 -0.14 13.89 4.39
CA ALA A 30 0.73 14.69 3.54
C ALA A 30 -0.07 15.57 2.55
N VAL A 31 -1.10 15.02 1.91
CA VAL A 31 -2.01 15.78 1.03
C VAL A 31 -2.75 16.87 1.81
N ALA A 32 -3.29 16.55 2.98
CA ALA A 32 -4.01 17.52 3.80
C ALA A 32 -3.10 18.67 4.27
N GLU A 33 -1.89 18.36 4.71
CA GLU A 33 -0.90 19.35 5.15
C GLU A 33 -0.43 20.23 3.99
N ALA A 34 -0.10 19.63 2.83
CA ALA A 34 0.31 20.38 1.64
C ALA A 34 -0.79 21.31 1.13
N MET A 35 -2.08 20.94 1.27
CA MET A 35 -3.20 21.82 0.95
C MET A 35 -3.32 23.01 1.90
N GLN A 36 -3.00 22.86 3.19
CA GLN A 36 -3.05 23.95 4.15
C GLN A 36 -1.91 24.96 3.95
N LYS A 37 -0.77 24.54 3.41
CA LYS A 37 0.43 25.38 3.25
C LYS A 37 0.37 26.41 2.09
N ASN A 38 -0.79 26.61 1.43
CA ASN A 38 -1.12 27.60 0.38
C ASN A 38 -0.19 27.69 -0.85
N ALA A 39 1.13 27.72 -0.71
CA ALA A 39 2.10 27.76 -1.81
C ALA A 39 2.19 26.45 -2.61
N ALA A 40 1.81 25.31 -2.02
CA ALA A 40 1.84 23.99 -2.66
C ALA A 40 0.49 23.54 -3.25
N ALA A 41 -0.61 24.24 -2.92
CA ALA A 41 -2.00 23.87 -3.24
C ALA A 41 -2.25 23.66 -4.75
N ASP A 42 -1.50 24.38 -5.59
CA ASP A 42 -1.59 24.34 -7.06
C ASP A 42 -0.39 23.68 -7.76
N SER A 43 0.50 23.03 -7.00
CA SER A 43 1.60 22.27 -7.60
C SER A 43 1.05 21.05 -8.36
N TRP A 44 1.67 20.71 -9.50
CA TRP A 44 1.29 19.50 -10.25
C TRP A 44 1.39 18.22 -9.40
N PRO A 45 2.45 18.01 -8.59
CA PRO A 45 2.55 16.83 -7.72
C PRO A 45 1.38 16.69 -6.75
N LEU A 46 1.02 17.76 -6.04
CA LEU A 46 -0.08 17.70 -5.08
C LEU A 46 -1.41 17.38 -5.76
N ARG A 47 -1.68 17.97 -6.94
CA ARG A 47 -2.90 17.66 -7.70
C ARG A 47 -2.93 16.20 -8.17
N ALA A 48 -1.79 15.65 -8.58
CA ALA A 48 -1.67 14.26 -9.00
C ALA A 48 -1.95 13.31 -7.82
N TRP A 49 -1.30 13.57 -6.67
CA TRP A 49 -1.52 12.81 -5.44
C TRP A 49 -2.98 12.88 -4.96
N ARG A 50 -3.54 14.08 -4.86
CA ARG A 50 -4.91 14.29 -4.36
C ARG A 50 -5.97 13.67 -5.26
N ASN A 51 -5.88 13.88 -6.58
CA ASN A 51 -6.99 13.57 -7.49
C ASN A 51 -6.89 12.17 -8.11
N LYS A 52 -5.71 11.54 -8.09
CA LYS A 52 -5.48 10.25 -8.76
C LYS A 52 -4.93 9.20 -7.81
N VAL A 53 -3.77 9.46 -7.20
CA VAL A 53 -3.03 8.43 -6.47
C VAL A 53 -3.73 8.08 -5.16
N LEU A 54 -4.06 9.06 -4.33
CA LEU A 54 -4.69 8.82 -3.04
C LEU A 54 -6.04 8.07 -3.16
N PRO A 55 -6.98 8.44 -4.07
CA PRO A 55 -8.21 7.67 -4.25
C PRO A 55 -7.97 6.22 -4.69
N LEU A 56 -6.95 5.98 -5.53
CA LEU A 56 -6.58 4.63 -5.97
C LEU A 56 -6.05 3.81 -4.79
N LEU A 57 -5.11 4.38 -4.03
CA LEU A 57 -4.54 3.74 -2.84
C LEU A 57 -5.60 3.47 -1.78
N GLN A 58 -6.56 4.38 -1.57
CA GLN A 58 -7.68 4.16 -0.65
C GLN A 58 -8.54 2.97 -1.06
N LYS A 59 -8.78 2.81 -2.37
CA LYS A 59 -9.49 1.65 -2.90
C LYS A 59 -8.69 0.37 -2.68
N HIS A 60 -7.40 0.35 -3.04
CA HIS A 60 -6.54 -0.82 -2.81
C HIS A 60 -6.49 -1.18 -1.33
N ASN A 61 -6.34 -0.19 -0.43
CA ASN A 61 -6.34 -0.42 1.01
C ASN A 61 -7.61 -1.12 1.46
N LYS A 62 -8.78 -0.63 1.04
CA LYS A 62 -10.06 -1.25 1.37
C LYS A 62 -10.10 -2.71 0.89
N ASP A 63 -9.75 -2.96 -0.36
CA ASP A 63 -9.80 -4.31 -0.95
C ASP A 63 -8.77 -5.27 -0.28
N ILE A 64 -7.62 -4.74 0.15
CA ILE A 64 -6.60 -5.47 0.92
C ILE A 64 -7.12 -5.79 2.33
N GLN A 65 -7.75 -4.86 3.04
CA GLN A 65 -8.34 -5.11 4.37
C GLN A 65 -9.40 -6.21 4.29
N GLU A 66 -10.29 -6.13 3.30
CA GLU A 66 -11.33 -7.14 3.07
C GLU A 66 -10.71 -8.51 2.75
N SER A 67 -9.67 -8.54 1.93
CA SER A 67 -8.94 -9.77 1.59
C SER A 67 -8.19 -10.38 2.79
N ALA A 68 -7.62 -9.55 3.66
CA ALA A 68 -6.95 -9.99 4.88
C ALA A 68 -7.96 -10.58 5.88
N ALA A 69 -9.14 -9.98 6.03
CA ALA A 69 -10.21 -10.55 6.84
C ALA A 69 -10.73 -11.89 6.26
N ALA A 70 -10.86 -11.99 4.94
CA ALA A 70 -11.27 -13.23 4.26
C ALA A 70 -10.21 -14.34 4.40
N PHE A 71 -8.92 -13.98 4.47
CA PHE A 71 -7.83 -14.92 4.72
C PHE A 71 -7.98 -15.65 6.06
N GLN A 72 -8.40 -14.95 7.11
CA GLN A 72 -8.70 -15.56 8.43
C GLN A 72 -9.83 -16.61 8.35
N SER A 73 -10.73 -16.47 7.36
CA SER A 73 -11.80 -17.44 7.08
C SER A 73 -11.39 -18.53 6.08
N GLY A 74 -10.09 -18.64 5.74
CA GLY A 74 -9.55 -19.64 4.82
C GLY A 74 -9.57 -19.27 3.34
N GLN A 75 -9.97 -18.05 2.97
CA GLN A 75 -9.99 -17.59 1.59
C GLN A 75 -8.72 -16.82 1.24
N SER A 76 -7.69 -17.52 0.76
CA SER A 76 -6.37 -16.93 0.53
C SER A 76 -6.15 -16.30 -0.84
N LYS A 77 -6.93 -16.66 -1.86
CA LYS A 77 -6.66 -16.22 -3.24
C LYS A 77 -6.60 -14.70 -3.39
N SER A 78 -7.53 -13.97 -2.79
CA SER A 78 -7.62 -12.52 -2.96
C SER A 78 -6.41 -11.78 -2.39
N ILE A 79 -5.94 -12.17 -1.19
CA ILE A 79 -4.78 -11.51 -0.59
C ILE A 79 -3.47 -11.84 -1.32
N LEU A 80 -3.36 -13.04 -1.89
CA LEU A 80 -2.20 -13.41 -2.71
C LEU A 80 -2.14 -12.60 -4.00
N THR A 81 -3.28 -12.36 -4.65
CA THR A 81 -3.36 -11.48 -5.83
C THR A 81 -2.93 -10.05 -5.49
N TRP A 82 -3.38 -9.53 -4.35
CA TRP A 82 -2.96 -8.19 -3.90
C TRP A 82 -1.49 -8.13 -3.56
N ALA A 83 -0.95 -9.12 -2.84
CA ALA A 83 0.47 -9.18 -2.58
C ALA A 83 1.27 -9.21 -3.90
N GLU A 84 0.87 -10.03 -4.88
CA GLU A 84 1.55 -10.09 -6.17
C GLU A 84 1.53 -8.75 -6.91
N GLN A 85 0.40 -8.06 -6.92
CA GLN A 85 0.24 -6.74 -7.53
C GLN A 85 1.13 -5.69 -6.84
N GLU A 86 1.08 -5.62 -5.51
CA GLU A 86 1.76 -4.58 -4.73
C GLU A 86 3.29 -4.80 -4.63
N ARG A 87 3.83 -5.90 -5.15
CA ARG A 87 5.28 -6.01 -5.47
C ARG A 87 5.73 -4.93 -6.45
N GLY A 88 4.80 -4.43 -7.27
CA GLY A 88 5.02 -3.38 -8.26
C GLY A 88 4.82 -1.96 -7.76
N LEU A 89 4.43 -1.75 -6.48
CA LEU A 89 4.01 -0.43 -5.99
C LEU A 89 5.03 0.68 -6.28
N ALA A 90 6.31 0.43 -6.06
CA ALA A 90 7.36 1.41 -6.31
C ALA A 90 7.44 1.87 -7.78
N LYS A 91 7.17 0.93 -8.69
CA LYS A 91 7.10 1.24 -10.12
C LYS A 91 5.79 1.97 -10.47
N ASP A 92 4.69 1.61 -9.82
CA ASP A 92 3.40 2.26 -10.05
C ASP A 92 3.38 3.71 -9.55
N LEU A 93 4.22 4.02 -8.56
CA LEU A 93 4.45 5.36 -8.04
C LEU A 93 5.57 6.12 -8.77
N ASP A 94 6.22 5.51 -9.77
CA ASP A 94 7.23 6.20 -10.57
C ASP A 94 6.61 7.41 -11.30
N GLY A 95 7.28 8.56 -11.20
CA GLY A 95 6.76 9.85 -11.66
C GLY A 95 5.82 10.59 -10.69
N PHE A 96 5.54 10.03 -9.50
CA PHE A 96 4.85 10.72 -8.41
C PHE A 96 5.82 11.01 -7.27
N PRO A 97 6.40 12.23 -7.19
CA PRO A 97 7.42 12.51 -6.18
C PRO A 97 6.82 12.48 -4.77
N LEU A 98 7.47 11.77 -3.85
CA LEU A 98 7.03 11.59 -2.46
C LEU A 98 7.26 12.83 -1.57
N ASP A 99 8.09 13.77 -2.03
CA ASP A 99 8.46 15.00 -1.30
C ASP A 99 7.47 16.16 -1.49
N PHE A 100 6.33 15.91 -2.13
CA PHE A 100 5.30 16.92 -2.43
C PHE A 100 4.76 17.67 -1.20
N ALA A 101 4.90 17.10 0.01
CA ALA A 101 4.50 17.70 1.28
C ALA A 101 5.70 18.05 2.19
N GLY A 102 6.93 17.91 1.70
CA GLY A 102 8.17 18.15 2.43
C GLY A 102 8.94 16.86 2.78
N PRO A 103 10.18 17.02 3.28
CA PRO A 103 11.13 15.92 3.45
C PRO A 103 10.75 14.92 4.55
N GLU A 104 10.02 15.35 5.58
CA GLU A 104 9.58 14.46 6.67
C GLU A 104 8.58 13.42 6.17
N HIS A 105 7.56 13.86 5.41
CA HIS A 105 6.63 12.96 4.74
C HIS A 105 7.34 12.08 3.71
N ALA A 106 8.26 12.65 2.93
CA ALA A 106 9.01 11.91 1.91
C ALA A 106 9.72 10.68 2.51
N GLN A 107 10.45 10.88 3.62
CA GLN A 107 11.18 9.81 4.28
C GLN A 107 10.25 8.72 4.83
N LYS A 108 9.12 9.12 5.42
CA LYS A 108 8.17 8.17 5.98
C LYS A 108 7.43 7.38 4.89
N LEU A 109 7.05 8.04 3.80
CA LEU A 109 6.42 7.41 2.64
C LEU A 109 7.37 6.41 1.97
N ASP A 110 8.62 6.78 1.74
CA ASP A 110 9.66 5.90 1.15
C ASP A 110 9.88 4.64 2.01
N PHE A 111 9.97 4.81 3.32
CA PHE A 111 10.08 3.70 4.27
C PHE A 111 8.86 2.76 4.22
N LEU A 112 7.65 3.32 4.19
CA LEU A 112 6.40 2.55 4.18
C LEU A 112 6.21 1.81 2.85
N GLU A 113 6.50 2.46 1.73
CA GLU A 113 6.48 1.86 0.39
C GLU A 113 7.44 0.67 0.31
N THR A 114 8.69 0.86 0.73
CA THR A 114 9.70 -0.22 0.79
C THR A 114 9.21 -1.39 1.62
N ARG A 115 8.55 -1.12 2.76
CA ARG A 115 7.98 -2.18 3.60
C ARG A 115 6.80 -2.88 2.95
N ILE A 116 5.90 -2.18 2.27
CA ILE A 116 4.81 -2.79 1.50
C ILE A 116 5.38 -3.79 0.50
N VAL A 117 6.31 -3.34 -0.35
CA VAL A 117 6.94 -4.18 -1.37
C VAL A 117 7.63 -5.38 -0.73
N THR A 118 8.39 -5.17 0.36
CA THR A 118 9.09 -6.25 1.07
C THR A 118 8.12 -7.30 1.61
N VAL A 119 7.03 -6.88 2.28
CA VAL A 119 6.06 -7.82 2.85
C VAL A 119 5.26 -8.52 1.75
N ALA A 120 4.93 -7.82 0.66
CA ALA A 120 4.32 -8.40 -0.53
C ALA A 120 5.18 -9.54 -1.12
N PHE A 121 6.49 -9.32 -1.27
CA PHE A 121 7.44 -10.37 -1.66
C PHE A 121 7.47 -11.55 -0.68
N GLN A 122 7.44 -11.29 0.63
CA GLN A 122 7.43 -12.35 1.65
C GLN A 122 6.15 -13.20 1.57
N ILE A 123 4.99 -12.58 1.34
CA ILE A 123 3.72 -13.30 1.14
C ILE A 123 3.80 -14.16 -0.13
N CYS A 124 4.24 -13.61 -1.25
CA CYS A 124 4.41 -14.36 -2.50
C CYS A 124 5.37 -15.54 -2.32
N ALA A 125 6.53 -15.32 -1.71
CA ALA A 125 7.51 -16.36 -1.44
C ALA A 125 6.95 -17.47 -0.54
N ALA A 126 6.24 -17.11 0.54
CA ALA A 126 5.59 -18.08 1.43
C ALA A 126 4.46 -18.86 0.73
N ALA A 127 3.84 -18.27 -0.30
CA ALA A 127 2.83 -18.93 -1.13
C ALA A 127 3.42 -19.75 -2.30
N GLY A 128 4.74 -19.71 -2.51
CA GLY A 128 5.40 -20.36 -3.66
C GLY A 128 5.16 -19.65 -4.99
N ILE A 129 4.82 -18.36 -4.96
CA ILE A 129 4.65 -17.50 -6.13
C ILE A 129 6.01 -16.88 -6.49
N PRO A 130 6.52 -17.05 -7.72
CA PRO A 130 7.80 -16.50 -8.16
C PRO A 130 7.78 -14.97 -8.24
#